data_AF-A0A2U1QLQ1-F1
#
_entry.id   AF-A0A2U1QLQ1-F1
#
_cell.length_a   1.000
_cell.length_b   1.000
_cell.length_c   1.000
_cell.angle_alpha   90.00
_cell.angle_beta   90.00
_cell.angle_gamma   90.00
#
_symmetry.space_group_name_H-M   'P 1'
#
loop_
_entity.id
_entity.type
_entity.pdbx_description
1 polymer ?
#
loop_
_entity_poly.entity_id
_entity_poly.type
_entity_poly.pdbx_seq_one_letter_code
_entity_poly.pdbx_strand_id
1 'polypeptide(L)'
;MDASSFQNERKGSIVSSDVQDSKQMDSMLMAGKRIEEWLSELDAIAKEVEVELVSRDIGCHYIEVLEAVNKVLFESRGFKRSAVVDSKCSYLHSVLSSRCGSAILLSIIYIEVCRRLNLTILGSRVGEDFLIWPQTGNPEELFKVSSGHSLFGIVNGRCVDNPKSKASDLNSHSLLGLDIASNRDIIGIYLANLIRLHWKRASRTNHGLMLTSPLRPVDDDTTDGSSIPLLRPQDLRLAIMASEKLLILQPHNWALRRDHGMMLYFSRDYGEAVQELSICMAFAPEEEAEILEPFVEKLHFMRLESSWKSLGHKGRLTVP
;
A
#
# COMPACT_ATOMS: atom_id res chain seq x y z
N MET A 1 33.42 21.93 35.94
CA MET A 1 33.07 21.42 34.60
C MET A 1 31.57 21.27 34.66
N ASP A 2 30.89 22.30 34.15
CA ASP A 2 29.58 22.69 34.68
C ASP A 2 28.44 22.13 33.83
N ALA A 3 27.39 21.68 34.51
CA ALA A 3 26.22 20.99 34.00
C ALA A 3 25.25 21.89 33.19
N SER A 4 25.72 22.98 32.61
CA SER A 4 24.91 23.98 31.88
C SER A 4 25.13 24.00 30.37
N SER A 5 26.06 23.19 29.82
CA SER A 5 26.30 23.13 28.36
C SER A 5 25.34 22.21 27.59
N PHE A 6 24.66 21.27 28.25
CA PHE A 6 23.81 20.27 27.57
C PHE A 6 22.37 20.71 27.26
N GLN A 7 21.93 21.90 27.71
CA GLN A 7 20.56 22.37 27.46
C GLN A 7 20.42 23.33 26.28
N ASN A 8 21.52 23.87 25.74
CA ASN A 8 21.45 24.85 24.64
C ASN A 8 21.51 24.24 23.22
N GLU A 9 21.80 22.94 23.06
CA GLU A 9 21.77 22.27 21.75
C GLU A 9 20.39 21.69 21.38
N ARG A 10 19.44 21.64 22.33
CA ARG A 10 18.07 21.11 22.09
C ARG A 10 17.02 22.16 21.75
N LYS A 11 17.37 23.46 21.68
CA LYS A 11 16.41 24.56 21.53
C LYS A 11 16.50 25.34 20.21
N GLY A 12 17.36 24.93 19.27
CA GLY A 12 17.69 25.73 18.09
C GLY A 12 17.16 25.26 16.72
N SER A 13 16.56 24.07 16.56
CA SER A 13 16.39 23.54 15.18
C SER A 13 15.22 22.55 14.95
N ILE A 14 14.08 22.63 15.67
CA ILE A 14 13.00 21.64 15.49
C ILE A 14 11.62 22.21 15.09
N VAL A 15 11.42 23.54 14.96
CA VAL A 15 10.03 24.06 14.84
C VAL A 15 9.73 24.86 13.56
N SER A 16 10.69 25.16 12.68
CA SER A 16 10.39 25.96 11.47
C SER A 16 10.17 25.15 10.19
N SER A 17 10.73 23.94 10.04
CA SER A 17 10.58 23.13 8.83
C SER A 17 9.21 22.44 8.74
N ASP A 18 8.71 21.88 9.84
CA ASP A 18 7.41 21.16 9.87
C ASP A 18 6.22 22.06 9.51
N VAL A 19 6.25 23.33 9.92
CA VAL A 19 5.17 24.29 9.64
C VAL A 19 5.18 24.75 8.18
N GLN A 20 6.34 24.77 7.53
CA GLN A 20 6.48 25.12 6.12
C GLN A 20 6.07 23.96 5.20
N ASP A 21 6.48 22.73 5.54
CA ASP A 21 6.09 21.52 4.78
C ASP A 21 4.58 21.23 4.87
N SER A 22 3.96 21.43 6.04
CA SER A 22 2.51 21.26 6.20
C SER A 22 1.71 22.27 5.36
N LYS A 23 2.14 23.55 5.32
CA LYS A 23 1.48 24.58 4.49
C LYS A 23 1.68 24.36 2.99
N GLN A 24 2.79 23.74 2.60
CA GLN A 24 3.06 23.40 1.20
C GLN A 24 2.23 22.20 0.75
N MET A 25 2.02 21.20 1.62
CA MET A 25 1.08 20.09 1.38
C MET A 25 -0.36 20.58 1.18
N ASP A 26 -0.84 21.52 1.98
CA ASP A 26 -2.20 22.09 1.88
C ASP A 26 -2.43 22.86 0.56
N SER A 27 -1.35 23.32 -0.10
CA SER A 27 -1.40 24.00 -1.39
C SER A 27 -1.35 23.06 -2.60
N MET A 28 -1.09 21.76 -2.38
CA MET A 28 -0.90 20.80 -3.46
C MET A 28 -2.24 20.37 -4.07
N LEU A 29 -2.43 20.68 -5.35
CA LEU A 29 -3.62 20.27 -6.08
C LEU A 29 -3.49 18.82 -6.58
N MET A 30 -4.43 17.97 -6.20
CA MET A 30 -4.56 16.59 -6.65
C MET A 30 -5.72 16.51 -7.64
N ALA A 31 -5.39 16.35 -8.92
CA ALA A 31 -6.36 16.40 -10.03
C ALA A 31 -7.21 17.70 -10.03
N GLY A 32 -6.57 18.84 -9.71
CA GLY A 32 -7.20 20.16 -9.74
C GLY A 32 -8.00 20.52 -8.49
N LYS A 33 -8.07 19.65 -7.48
CA LYS A 33 -8.71 19.92 -6.19
C LYS A 33 -7.73 19.82 -5.02
N ARG A 34 -7.99 20.58 -3.95
CA ARG A 34 -7.25 20.44 -2.67
C ARG A 34 -7.73 19.22 -1.88
N ILE A 35 -6.97 18.84 -0.85
CA ILE A 35 -7.32 17.71 0.02
C ILE A 35 -8.65 17.95 0.73
N GLU A 36 -8.92 19.17 1.21
CA GLU A 36 -10.16 19.51 1.92
C GLU A 36 -11.39 19.35 1.02
N GLU A 37 -11.24 19.62 -0.28
CA GLU A 37 -12.30 19.44 -1.26
C GLU A 37 -12.59 17.96 -1.49
N TRP A 38 -11.56 17.10 -1.50
CA TRP A 38 -11.76 15.64 -1.55
C TRP A 38 -12.39 15.09 -0.27
N LEU A 39 -12.06 15.64 0.89
CA LEU A 39 -12.72 15.28 2.14
C LEU A 39 -14.19 15.70 2.14
N SER A 40 -14.48 16.89 1.59
CA SER A 40 -15.85 17.39 1.44
C SER A 40 -16.70 16.50 0.52
N GLU A 41 -16.10 15.82 -0.47
CA GLU A 41 -16.81 14.82 -1.28
C GLU A 41 -17.28 13.61 -0.45
N LEU A 42 -16.47 13.16 0.52
CA LEU A 42 -16.88 12.08 1.43
C LEU A 42 -18.00 12.55 2.36
N ASP A 43 -17.93 13.80 2.84
CA ASP A 43 -18.99 14.42 3.64
C ASP A 43 -20.30 14.53 2.84
N ALA A 44 -20.22 14.92 1.57
CA ALA A 44 -21.36 14.99 0.67
C ALA A 44 -22.02 13.62 0.45
N ILE A 45 -21.21 12.57 0.26
CA ILE A 45 -21.73 11.19 0.14
C ILE A 45 -22.44 10.77 1.43
N ALA A 46 -21.84 11.04 2.60
CA ALA A 46 -22.49 10.74 3.88
C ALA A 46 -23.82 11.50 4.02
N LYS A 47 -23.88 12.77 3.58
CA LYS A 47 -25.11 13.55 3.62
C LYS A 47 -26.21 12.99 2.72
N GLU A 48 -25.86 12.47 1.54
CA GLU A 48 -26.80 11.77 0.66
C GLU A 48 -27.39 10.52 1.32
N VAL A 49 -26.58 9.79 2.10
CA VAL A 49 -27.07 8.64 2.87
C VAL A 49 -28.06 9.08 3.95
N GLU A 50 -27.78 10.17 4.68
CA GLU A 50 -28.74 10.69 5.66
C GLU A 50 -30.08 11.07 5.03
N VAL A 51 -30.06 11.69 3.84
CA VAL A 51 -31.29 12.04 3.11
C VAL A 51 -32.06 10.78 2.70
N GLU A 52 -31.37 9.76 2.21
CA GLU A 52 -31.99 8.47 1.86
C GLU A 52 -32.64 7.81 3.09
N LEU A 53 -31.99 7.86 4.26
CA LEU A 53 -32.52 7.30 5.51
C LEU A 53 -33.81 8.01 5.95
N VAL A 54 -33.80 9.34 5.95
CA VAL A 54 -34.98 10.15 6.32
C VAL A 54 -36.14 9.90 5.35
N SER A 55 -35.86 9.74 4.06
CA SER A 55 -36.91 9.51 3.05
C SER A 55 -37.65 8.19 3.20
N ARG A 56 -37.01 7.18 3.80
CA ARG A 56 -37.55 5.83 3.96
C ARG A 56 -38.21 5.58 5.31
N ASP A 57 -38.25 6.57 6.21
CA ASP A 57 -38.69 6.43 7.60
C ASP A 57 -38.01 5.23 8.30
N ILE A 58 -36.73 5.01 7.92
CA ILE A 58 -35.92 3.89 8.40
C ILE A 58 -35.58 4.12 9.87
N GLY A 59 -35.72 3.07 10.68
CA GLY A 59 -35.36 3.09 12.09
C GLY A 59 -33.84 3.16 12.29
N CYS A 60 -33.39 3.35 13.52
CA CYS A 60 -31.95 3.40 13.86
C CYS A 60 -31.26 2.02 13.77
N HIS A 61 -31.78 1.07 12.98
CA HIS A 61 -31.24 -0.27 12.84
C HIS A 61 -30.00 -0.26 11.94
N TYR A 62 -28.91 -0.84 12.43
CA TYR A 62 -27.62 -0.82 11.74
C TYR A 62 -27.68 -1.42 10.32
N ILE A 63 -28.54 -2.42 10.09
CA ILE A 63 -28.71 -3.07 8.79
C ILE A 63 -29.30 -2.10 7.78
N GLU A 64 -30.34 -1.36 8.16
CA GLU A 64 -31.03 -0.41 7.28
C GLU A 64 -30.09 0.74 6.87
N VAL A 65 -29.20 1.15 7.79
CA VAL A 65 -28.14 2.12 7.47
C VAL A 65 -27.13 1.56 6.47
N LEU A 66 -26.68 0.32 6.64
CA LEU A 66 -25.75 -0.32 5.68
C LEU A 66 -26.39 -0.51 4.31
N GLU A 67 -27.67 -0.85 4.26
CA GLU A 67 -28.43 -0.94 3.01
C GLU A 67 -28.54 0.43 2.31
N ALA A 68 -28.79 1.51 3.07
CA ALA A 68 -28.80 2.86 2.53
C ALA A 68 -27.41 3.28 2.00
N VAL A 69 -26.34 2.98 2.75
CA VAL A 69 -24.95 3.22 2.29
C VAL A 69 -24.66 2.46 1.01
N ASN A 70 -25.02 1.18 0.95
CA ASN A 70 -24.83 0.33 -0.24
C ASN A 70 -25.57 0.92 -1.45
N LYS A 71 -26.82 1.35 -1.26
CA LYS A 71 -27.62 1.99 -2.31
C LYS A 71 -26.99 3.29 -2.80
N VAL A 72 -26.55 4.17 -1.90
CA VAL A 72 -25.96 5.46 -2.30
C VAL A 72 -24.63 5.23 -3.01
N LEU A 73 -23.73 4.42 -2.45
CA LEU A 73 -22.41 4.20 -3.04
C LEU A 73 -22.49 3.42 -4.36
N PHE A 74 -23.15 2.27 -4.38
CA PHE A 74 -23.05 1.35 -5.52
C PHE A 74 -24.15 1.56 -6.56
N GLU A 75 -25.37 1.92 -6.16
CA GLU A 75 -26.49 2.11 -7.10
C GLU A 75 -26.58 3.56 -7.59
N SER A 76 -26.57 4.52 -6.66
CA SER A 76 -26.84 5.94 -6.98
C SER A 76 -25.60 6.64 -7.52
N ARG A 77 -24.47 6.57 -6.79
CA ARG A 77 -23.18 7.14 -7.21
C ARG A 77 -22.47 6.25 -8.23
N GLY A 78 -22.77 4.94 -8.25
CA GLY A 78 -22.28 4.00 -9.25
C GLY A 78 -20.84 3.55 -9.03
N PHE A 79 -20.38 3.49 -7.78
CA PHE A 79 -19.05 2.96 -7.47
C PHE A 79 -18.94 1.49 -7.90
N LYS A 80 -17.82 1.13 -8.54
CA LYS A 80 -17.58 -0.23 -9.04
C LYS A 80 -16.17 -0.69 -8.73
N ARG A 81 -16.04 -1.95 -8.30
CA ARG A 81 -14.74 -2.61 -8.13
C ARG A 81 -14.16 -2.92 -9.50
N SER A 82 -12.94 -2.44 -9.77
CA SER A 82 -12.24 -2.79 -10.99
C SER A 82 -11.71 -4.22 -10.93
N ALA A 83 -12.00 -5.01 -11.98
CA ALA A 83 -11.38 -6.33 -12.16
C ALA A 83 -9.90 -6.22 -12.57
N VAL A 84 -9.53 -5.13 -13.25
CA VAL A 84 -8.17 -4.85 -13.69
C VAL A 84 -7.65 -3.66 -12.91
N VAL A 85 -6.80 -3.92 -11.93
CA VAL A 85 -6.18 -2.85 -11.12
C VAL A 85 -5.20 -2.07 -12.00
N ASP A 86 -5.61 -0.87 -12.38
CA ASP A 86 -4.75 0.12 -13.03
C ASP A 86 -4.40 1.26 -12.05
N SER A 87 -3.64 2.24 -12.53
CA SER A 87 -3.23 3.42 -11.74
C SER A 87 -4.45 4.18 -11.26
N LYS A 88 -5.45 4.38 -12.13
CA LYS A 88 -6.61 5.22 -11.84
C LYS A 88 -7.47 4.61 -10.74
N CYS A 89 -7.51 3.28 -10.65
CA CYS A 89 -8.24 2.54 -9.62
C CYS A 89 -7.48 2.47 -8.28
N SER A 90 -6.26 3.01 -8.20
CA SER A 90 -5.36 2.81 -7.06
C SER A 90 -5.01 4.10 -6.31
N TYR A 91 -5.60 5.23 -6.66
CA TYR A 91 -5.47 6.49 -5.91
C TYR A 91 -6.84 7.05 -5.52
N LEU A 92 -6.99 7.47 -4.26
CA LEU A 92 -8.29 7.87 -3.70
C LEU A 92 -9.00 8.97 -4.49
N HIS A 93 -8.32 10.07 -4.81
CA HIS A 93 -8.87 11.17 -5.61
C HIS A 93 -9.39 10.69 -6.98
N SER A 94 -8.64 9.78 -7.61
CA SER A 94 -9.01 9.21 -8.91
C SER A 94 -10.19 8.25 -8.79
N VAL A 95 -10.28 7.46 -7.70
CA VAL A 95 -11.42 6.59 -7.42
C VAL A 95 -12.68 7.42 -7.13
N LEU A 96 -12.60 8.48 -6.33
CA LEU A 96 -13.73 9.39 -6.08
C LEU A 96 -14.23 10.05 -7.37
N SER A 97 -13.32 10.40 -8.30
CA SER A 97 -13.69 10.99 -9.58
C SER A 97 -14.27 9.97 -10.57
N SER A 98 -13.59 8.85 -10.76
CA SER A 98 -13.93 7.85 -11.77
C SER A 98 -15.00 6.86 -11.32
N ARG A 99 -15.27 6.80 -10.01
CA ARG A 99 -16.14 5.83 -9.34
C ARG A 99 -15.68 4.38 -9.55
N CYS A 100 -14.43 4.16 -10.00
CA CYS A 100 -13.88 2.85 -10.25
C CYS A 100 -12.63 2.65 -9.41
N GLY A 101 -12.65 1.65 -8.51
CA GLY A 101 -11.62 1.50 -7.49
C GLY A 101 -11.15 0.08 -7.27
N SER A 102 -9.95 -0.04 -6.73
CA SER A 102 -9.47 -1.27 -6.10
C SER A 102 -10.29 -1.60 -4.86
N ALA A 103 -10.27 -2.86 -4.44
CA ALA A 103 -10.99 -3.35 -3.27
C ALA A 103 -10.71 -2.49 -2.04
N ILE A 104 -9.42 -2.33 -1.69
CA ILE A 104 -8.97 -1.56 -0.53
C ILE A 104 -9.45 -0.11 -0.55
N LEU A 105 -9.44 0.57 -1.70
CA LEU A 105 -9.89 1.97 -1.77
C LEU A 105 -11.41 2.09 -1.63
N LEU A 106 -12.18 1.18 -2.21
CA LEU A 106 -13.62 1.14 -1.98
C LEU A 106 -13.94 0.83 -0.52
N SER A 107 -13.20 -0.07 0.12
CA SER A 107 -13.32 -0.36 1.54
C SER A 107 -13.00 0.86 2.40
N ILE A 108 -11.94 1.62 2.07
CA ILE A 108 -11.60 2.87 2.78
C ILE A 108 -12.72 3.90 2.63
N ILE A 109 -13.24 4.11 1.42
CA ILE A 109 -14.36 5.02 1.17
C ILE A 109 -15.58 4.59 2.01
N TYR A 110 -15.88 3.28 2.03
CA TYR A 110 -16.99 2.73 2.80
C TYR A 110 -16.83 2.97 4.30
N ILE A 111 -15.66 2.62 4.86
CA ILE A 111 -15.34 2.87 6.28
C ILE A 111 -15.50 4.36 6.60
N GLU A 112 -14.97 5.25 5.76
CA GLU A 112 -14.99 6.69 6.00
C GLU A 112 -16.38 7.31 5.87
N VAL A 113 -17.24 6.80 5.00
CA VAL A 113 -18.64 7.22 4.89
C VAL A 113 -19.42 6.73 6.11
N CYS A 114 -19.30 5.45 6.48
CA CYS A 114 -19.97 4.91 7.67
C CYS A 114 -19.52 5.61 8.95
N ARG A 115 -18.23 5.94 9.08
CA ARG A 115 -17.69 6.67 10.24
C ARG A 115 -18.36 8.05 10.41
N ARG A 116 -18.68 8.73 9.31
CA ARG A 116 -19.42 10.02 9.34
C ARG A 116 -20.87 9.86 9.80
N LEU A 117 -21.43 8.67 9.63
CA LEU A 117 -22.77 8.29 10.08
C LEU A 117 -22.75 7.67 11.49
N ASN A 118 -21.66 7.82 12.25
CA ASN A 118 -21.44 7.20 13.56
C ASN A 118 -21.50 5.66 13.56
N LEU A 119 -21.21 5.01 12.43
CA LEU A 119 -21.07 3.56 12.34
C LEU A 119 -19.60 3.16 12.25
N THR A 120 -19.17 2.34 13.21
CA THR A 120 -17.84 1.76 13.19
C THR A 120 -17.81 0.54 12.28
N ILE A 121 -17.00 0.63 11.23
CA ILE A 121 -16.68 -0.49 10.34
C ILE A 121 -15.29 -0.99 10.69
N LEU A 122 -15.20 -2.28 11.00
CA LEU A 122 -13.95 -2.98 11.21
C LEU A 122 -13.43 -3.48 9.86
N GLY A 123 -12.12 -3.70 9.78
CA GLY A 123 -11.52 -4.36 8.64
C GLY A 123 -10.38 -5.27 9.04
N SER A 124 -10.08 -6.25 8.21
CA SER A 124 -8.95 -7.16 8.41
C SER A 124 -8.39 -7.65 7.08
N ARG A 125 -7.10 -7.98 7.08
CA ARG A 125 -6.43 -8.59 5.94
C ARG A 125 -6.68 -10.10 5.96
N VAL A 126 -7.24 -10.63 4.87
CA VAL A 126 -7.43 -12.07 4.67
C VAL A 126 -6.75 -12.50 3.38
N GLY A 127 -5.54 -13.05 3.52
CA GLY A 127 -4.68 -13.36 2.38
C GLY A 127 -4.29 -12.09 1.61
N GLU A 128 -4.74 -12.00 0.36
CA GLU A 128 -4.53 -10.84 -0.53
C GLU A 128 -5.72 -9.88 -0.55
N ASP A 129 -6.82 -10.24 0.10
CA ASP A 129 -8.02 -9.42 0.19
C ASP A 129 -8.04 -8.61 1.50
N PHE A 130 -8.71 -7.46 1.47
CA PHE A 130 -9.04 -6.68 2.64
C PHE A 130 -10.55 -6.69 2.80
N LEU A 131 -11.01 -7.24 3.92
CA LEU A 131 -12.43 -7.40 4.21
C LEU A 131 -12.84 -6.36 5.23
N ILE A 132 -14.08 -5.90 5.13
CA ILE A 132 -14.70 -4.97 6.06
C ILE A 132 -16.08 -5.46 6.48
N TRP A 133 -16.47 -5.12 7.70
CA TRP A 133 -17.77 -5.44 8.27
C TRP A 133 -18.11 -4.48 9.42
N PRO A 134 -19.39 -4.22 9.70
CA PRO A 134 -19.77 -3.39 10.85
C PRO A 134 -19.39 -4.05 12.16
N GLN A 135 -19.03 -3.24 13.16
CA GLN A 135 -18.92 -3.70 14.53
C GLN A 135 -20.31 -4.05 15.06
N THR A 136 -20.64 -5.34 15.11
CA THR A 136 -21.94 -5.84 15.58
C THR A 136 -21.76 -6.96 16.60
N GLY A 137 -22.70 -7.08 17.52
CA GLY A 137 -22.79 -8.22 18.45
C GLY A 137 -23.35 -9.50 17.82
N ASN A 138 -23.94 -9.41 16.61
CA ASN A 138 -24.50 -10.55 15.89
C ASN A 138 -23.97 -10.63 14.45
N PRO A 139 -22.79 -11.25 14.21
CA PRO A 139 -22.20 -11.34 12.88
C PRO A 139 -23.00 -12.23 11.91
N GLU A 140 -23.88 -13.11 12.39
CA GLU A 140 -24.69 -13.99 11.53
C GLU A 140 -25.60 -13.20 10.59
N GLU A 141 -26.08 -12.04 11.00
CA GLU A 141 -26.96 -11.21 10.18
C GLU A 141 -26.28 -10.67 8.93
N LEU A 142 -24.94 -10.55 8.95
CA LEU A 142 -24.15 -10.08 7.80
C LEU A 142 -24.09 -11.11 6.68
N PHE A 143 -24.18 -12.41 7.03
CA PHE A 143 -24.15 -13.52 6.09
C PHE A 143 -25.54 -13.91 5.59
N LYS A 144 -26.61 -13.40 6.21
CA LYS A 144 -27.98 -13.57 5.70
C LYS A 144 -28.10 -12.96 4.30
N VAL A 145 -28.81 -13.66 3.42
CA VAL A 145 -29.06 -13.20 2.05
C VAL A 145 -30.23 -12.22 2.06
N SER A 146 -29.98 -10.98 1.64
CA SER A 146 -31.01 -9.97 1.36
C SER A 146 -31.05 -9.72 -0.14
N SER A 147 -32.22 -9.82 -0.77
CA SER A 147 -32.40 -9.56 -2.21
C SER A 147 -31.43 -10.33 -3.14
N GLY A 148 -31.02 -11.54 -2.76
CA GLY A 148 -30.13 -12.41 -3.56
C GLY A 148 -28.62 -12.23 -3.32
N HIS A 149 -28.20 -11.31 -2.44
CA HIS A 149 -26.79 -11.14 -2.05
C HIS A 149 -26.64 -11.05 -0.52
N SER A 150 -25.52 -11.52 0.04
CA SER A 150 -25.23 -11.28 1.46
C SER A 150 -24.73 -9.85 1.66
N LEU A 151 -25.12 -9.20 2.75
CA LEU A 151 -24.62 -7.85 3.08
C LEU A 151 -23.09 -7.83 3.16
N PHE A 152 -22.50 -8.90 3.71
CA PHE A 152 -21.06 -9.10 3.75
C PHE A 152 -20.44 -9.21 2.34
N GLY A 153 -21.07 -9.95 1.43
CA GLY A 153 -20.61 -10.15 0.05
C GLY A 153 -20.80 -8.90 -0.84
N ILE A 154 -21.81 -8.06 -0.59
CA ILE A 154 -21.99 -6.80 -1.31
C ILE A 154 -20.78 -5.88 -1.08
N VAL A 155 -20.37 -5.75 0.18
CA VAL A 155 -19.30 -4.82 0.57
C VAL A 155 -17.92 -5.37 0.22
N ASN A 156 -17.68 -6.66 0.49
CA ASN A 156 -16.39 -7.30 0.21
C ASN A 156 -16.26 -7.76 -1.26
N GLY A 157 -17.38 -7.80 -1.98
CA GLY A 157 -17.46 -8.26 -3.36
C GLY A 157 -17.26 -9.77 -3.48
N ARG A 158 -16.92 -10.19 -4.70
CA ARG A 158 -16.79 -11.61 -5.10
C ARG A 158 -15.63 -12.38 -4.46
N CYS A 159 -14.81 -11.78 -3.58
CA CYS A 159 -13.75 -12.54 -2.91
C CYS A 159 -14.33 -13.56 -1.94
N VAL A 160 -15.49 -13.28 -1.33
CA VAL A 160 -16.20 -14.22 -0.46
C VAL A 160 -16.77 -15.39 -1.28
N ASP A 161 -17.25 -15.14 -2.49
CA ASP A 161 -17.85 -16.18 -3.35
C ASP A 161 -16.82 -16.95 -4.19
N ASN A 162 -15.55 -16.52 -4.18
CA ASN A 162 -14.51 -17.12 -5.01
C ASN A 162 -13.78 -18.22 -4.23
N PRO A 163 -13.93 -19.51 -4.60
CA PRO A 163 -13.33 -20.64 -3.88
C PRO A 163 -11.79 -20.64 -3.90
N LYS A 164 -11.16 -19.77 -4.70
CA LYS A 164 -9.70 -19.60 -4.71
C LYS A 164 -9.21 -18.54 -3.71
N SER A 165 -10.10 -17.74 -3.13
CA SER A 165 -9.73 -16.74 -2.13
C SER A 165 -9.75 -17.36 -0.74
N LYS A 166 -8.79 -17.00 0.10
CA LYS A 166 -8.83 -17.36 1.53
C LYS A 166 -10.06 -16.80 2.25
N ALA A 167 -10.76 -15.84 1.65
CA ALA A 167 -11.98 -15.27 2.19
C ALA A 167 -13.21 -16.17 2.01
N SER A 168 -13.19 -17.19 1.13
CA SER A 168 -14.35 -18.07 0.92
C SER A 168 -14.62 -19.01 2.09
N ASP A 169 -13.60 -19.27 2.91
CA ASP A 169 -13.69 -20.17 4.06
C ASP A 169 -14.22 -19.45 5.31
N LEU A 170 -14.54 -18.16 5.21
CA LEU A 170 -15.02 -17.36 6.33
C LEU A 170 -16.50 -17.60 6.61
N ASN A 171 -16.82 -17.73 7.89
CA ASN A 171 -18.18 -17.74 8.41
C ASN A 171 -18.32 -16.69 9.53
N SER A 172 -19.53 -16.59 10.10
CA SER A 172 -19.85 -15.65 11.19
C SER A 172 -18.93 -15.79 12.41
N HIS A 173 -18.51 -17.02 12.76
CA HIS A 173 -17.62 -17.28 13.88
C HIS A 173 -16.17 -16.93 13.57
N SER A 174 -15.72 -17.09 12.32
CA SER A 174 -14.35 -16.76 11.91
C SER A 174 -14.02 -15.28 12.06
N LEU A 175 -15.01 -14.38 11.94
CA LEU A 175 -14.78 -12.93 12.04
C LEU A 175 -14.24 -12.49 13.41
N LEU A 176 -14.57 -13.21 14.49
CA LEU A 176 -14.12 -12.89 15.84
C LEU A 176 -12.63 -13.21 16.06
N GLY A 177 -12.06 -14.10 15.25
CA GLY A 177 -10.66 -14.49 15.32
C GLY A 177 -9.73 -13.68 14.39
N LEU A 178 -10.27 -12.73 13.63
CA LEU A 178 -9.48 -11.90 12.73
C LEU A 178 -8.86 -10.71 13.47
N ASP A 179 -7.58 -10.43 13.18
CA ASP A 179 -6.91 -9.24 13.68
C ASP A 179 -7.51 -7.99 13.04
N ILE A 180 -8.06 -7.11 13.88
CA ILE A 180 -8.66 -5.85 13.43
C ILE A 180 -7.54 -4.91 12.99
N ALA A 181 -7.62 -4.46 11.74
CA ALA A 181 -6.67 -3.53 11.15
C ALA A 181 -6.82 -2.14 11.76
N SER A 182 -5.71 -1.59 12.28
CA SER A 182 -5.62 -0.18 12.66
C SER A 182 -5.52 0.72 11.42
N ASN A 183 -5.64 2.04 11.58
CA ASN A 183 -5.39 3.00 10.50
C ASN A 183 -3.99 2.83 9.88
N ARG A 184 -2.99 2.50 10.71
CA ARG A 184 -1.62 2.23 10.25
C ARG A 184 -1.57 0.98 9.37
N ASP A 185 -2.30 -0.07 9.74
CA ASP A 185 -2.36 -1.32 8.98
C ASP A 185 -3.09 -1.13 7.66
N ILE A 186 -4.19 -0.38 7.65
CA ILE A 186 -4.93 -0.05 6.42
C ILE A 186 -4.03 0.69 5.42
N ILE A 187 -3.27 1.70 5.89
CA ILE A 187 -2.29 2.40 5.03
C ILE A 187 -1.19 1.43 4.58
N GLY A 188 -0.71 0.55 5.47
CA GLY A 188 0.28 -0.47 5.13
C GLY A 188 -0.19 -1.42 4.02
N ILE A 189 -1.43 -1.92 4.13
CA ILE A 189 -2.08 -2.78 3.12
C ILE A 189 -2.21 -2.04 1.79
N TYR A 190 -2.62 -0.77 1.83
CA TYR A 190 -2.72 0.07 0.65
C TYR A 190 -1.37 0.26 -0.05
N LEU A 191 -0.32 0.60 0.70
CA LEU A 191 1.04 0.78 0.16
C LEU A 191 1.60 -0.53 -0.41
N ALA A 192 1.40 -1.66 0.28
CA ALA A 192 1.79 -2.98 -0.23
C ALA A 192 1.11 -3.29 -1.58
N ASN A 193 -0.18 -2.93 -1.72
CA ASN A 193 -0.90 -3.06 -2.98
C ASN A 193 -0.33 -2.16 -4.09
N LEU A 194 0.08 -0.93 -3.77
CA LEU A 194 0.74 -0.05 -4.72
C LEU A 194 2.11 -0.59 -5.17
N ILE A 195 2.93 -1.10 -4.25
CA ILE A 195 4.22 -1.72 -4.57
C ILE A 195 4.00 -2.87 -5.55
N ARG A 196 3.06 -3.79 -5.24
CA ARG A 196 2.75 -4.94 -6.11
C ARG A 196 2.25 -4.51 -7.49
N LEU A 197 1.39 -3.48 -7.56
CA LEU A 197 0.89 -2.93 -8.82
C LEU A 197 2.02 -2.39 -9.68
N HIS A 198 2.85 -1.52 -9.11
CA HIS A 198 3.92 -0.83 -9.82
C HIS A 198 5.06 -1.76 -10.19
N TRP A 199 5.43 -2.70 -9.31
CA TRP A 199 6.37 -3.78 -9.63
C TRP A 199 5.89 -4.60 -10.82
N LYS A 200 4.64 -5.06 -10.82
CA LYS A 200 4.05 -5.84 -11.92
C LYS A 200 4.07 -5.08 -13.25
N ARG A 201 3.91 -3.76 -13.20
CA ARG A 201 3.98 -2.90 -14.39
C ARG A 201 5.42 -2.73 -14.86
N ALA A 202 6.34 -2.51 -13.93
CA ALA A 202 7.75 -2.38 -14.18
C ALA A 202 8.31 -3.64 -14.85
N SER A 203 7.92 -4.83 -14.35
CA SER A 203 8.38 -6.14 -14.85
C SER A 203 7.54 -6.72 -15.97
N ARG A 204 6.59 -5.96 -16.54
CA ARG A 204 5.65 -6.47 -17.57
C ARG A 204 6.33 -7.09 -18.80
N THR A 205 7.54 -6.64 -19.13
CA THR A 205 8.33 -7.17 -20.25
C THR A 205 9.06 -8.47 -19.90
N ASN A 206 9.25 -8.76 -18.61
CA ASN A 206 10.02 -9.89 -18.09
C ASN A 206 9.13 -10.75 -17.17
N HIS A 207 8.26 -11.54 -17.80
CA HIS A 207 7.33 -12.42 -17.10
C HIS A 207 8.11 -13.40 -16.21
N GLY A 208 7.72 -13.53 -14.95
CA GLY A 208 8.37 -14.41 -13.98
C GLY A 208 9.55 -13.80 -13.23
N LEU A 209 9.96 -12.56 -13.54
CA LEU A 209 10.96 -11.85 -12.75
C LEU A 209 10.43 -11.59 -11.34
N MET A 210 11.04 -12.25 -10.36
CA MET A 210 10.75 -12.06 -8.94
C MET A 210 11.65 -10.96 -8.38
N LEU A 211 11.16 -10.23 -7.39
CA LEU A 211 11.92 -9.16 -6.74
C LEU A 211 13.22 -9.69 -6.10
N THR A 212 13.21 -10.93 -5.62
CA THR A 212 14.35 -11.60 -5.00
C THR A 212 15.13 -12.49 -5.96
N SER A 213 14.85 -12.45 -7.28
CA SER A 213 15.54 -13.29 -8.28
C SER A 213 17.08 -13.24 -8.18
N PRO A 214 17.74 -12.08 -7.98
CA PRO A 214 19.20 -12.00 -7.89
C PRO A 214 19.83 -12.63 -6.64
N LEU A 215 19.02 -12.95 -5.62
CA LEU A 215 19.49 -13.61 -4.38
C LEU A 215 19.60 -15.12 -4.52
N ARG A 216 19.03 -15.70 -5.58
CA ARG A 216 19.13 -17.14 -5.84
C ARG A 216 20.43 -17.41 -6.59
N PRO A 217 21.21 -18.44 -6.21
CA PRO A 217 22.34 -18.90 -7.01
C PRO A 217 21.80 -19.31 -8.39
N VAL A 218 22.22 -18.60 -9.43
CA VAL A 218 21.91 -18.94 -10.82
C VAL A 218 23.22 -19.46 -11.41
N ASP A 219 23.21 -20.68 -11.96
CA ASP A 219 24.28 -21.15 -12.85
C ASP A 219 24.41 -20.13 -13.98
N ASP A 220 25.62 -19.59 -14.14
CA ASP A 220 25.95 -18.49 -15.04
C ASP A 220 25.52 -18.81 -16.48
N ASP A 221 24.33 -18.34 -16.87
CA ASP A 221 23.95 -18.22 -18.28
C ASP A 221 24.20 -16.78 -18.70
N THR A 222 25.38 -16.63 -19.31
CA THR A 222 25.78 -15.48 -20.11
C THR A 222 24.67 -15.09 -21.08
N THR A 223 24.14 -13.87 -20.99
CA THR A 223 23.40 -13.29 -22.12
C THR A 223 23.54 -11.77 -22.20
N ASP A 224 24.35 -11.40 -23.19
CA ASP A 224 24.35 -10.24 -24.08
C ASP A 224 23.74 -8.89 -23.67
N GLY A 225 24.60 -7.88 -23.83
CA GLY A 225 24.31 -6.46 -23.72
C GLY A 225 23.43 -5.93 -24.85
N SER A 226 22.12 -6.07 -24.70
CA SER A 226 21.15 -5.22 -25.40
C SER A 226 20.64 -4.12 -24.47
N SER A 227 20.63 -2.88 -24.97
CA SER A 227 20.31 -1.62 -24.27
C SER A 227 18.79 -1.46 -24.03
N ILE A 228 18.12 -2.47 -23.49
CA ILE A 228 16.72 -2.38 -23.06
C ILE A 228 16.71 -2.51 -21.54
N PRO A 229 16.16 -1.53 -20.80
CA PRO A 229 16.11 -1.63 -19.35
C PRO A 229 15.23 -2.82 -18.94
N LEU A 230 15.77 -3.66 -18.04
CA LEU A 230 15.09 -4.85 -17.50
C LEU A 230 13.72 -4.50 -16.90
N LEU A 231 13.57 -3.30 -16.34
CA LEU A 231 12.33 -2.80 -15.78
C LEU A 231 11.99 -1.44 -16.38
N ARG A 232 10.70 -1.13 -16.49
CA ARG A 232 10.24 0.20 -16.87
C ARG A 232 10.61 1.20 -15.77
N PRO A 233 11.46 2.22 -16.04
CA PRO A 233 12.01 3.07 -14.97
C PRO A 233 10.94 3.85 -14.19
N GLN A 234 9.89 4.33 -14.87
CA GLN A 234 8.85 5.12 -14.23
C GLN A 234 8.01 4.30 -13.23
N ASP A 235 7.59 3.09 -13.63
CA ASP A 235 6.81 2.22 -12.75
C ASP A 235 7.68 1.72 -11.57
N LEU A 236 8.96 1.41 -11.81
CA LEU A 236 9.89 1.03 -10.75
C LEU A 236 10.06 2.16 -9.72
N ARG A 237 10.20 3.40 -10.17
CA ARG A 237 10.30 4.57 -9.28
C ARG A 237 9.07 4.70 -8.38
N LEU A 238 7.87 4.48 -8.91
CA LEU A 238 6.64 4.52 -8.12
C LEU A 238 6.59 3.38 -7.08
N ALA A 239 7.12 2.20 -7.40
CA ALA A 239 7.25 1.09 -6.45
C ALA A 239 8.27 1.43 -5.32
N ILE A 240 9.40 2.04 -5.66
CA ILE A 240 10.41 2.51 -4.70
C ILE A 240 9.79 3.54 -3.74
N MET A 241 9.09 4.55 -4.27
CA MET A 241 8.43 5.56 -3.43
C MET A 241 7.39 4.96 -2.49
N ALA A 242 6.58 4.00 -2.97
CA ALA A 242 5.59 3.33 -2.13
C ALA A 242 6.24 2.45 -1.04
N SER A 243 7.33 1.77 -1.36
CA SER A 243 8.08 0.94 -0.40
C SER A 243 8.82 1.76 0.66
N GLU A 244 9.37 2.92 0.29
CA GLU A 244 9.94 3.87 1.25
C GLU A 244 8.91 4.30 2.30
N LYS A 245 7.70 4.68 1.86
CA LYS A 245 6.61 5.04 2.79
C LYS A 245 6.17 3.86 3.65
N LEU A 246 6.15 2.65 3.09
CA LEU A 246 5.80 1.45 3.85
C LEU A 246 6.87 1.13 4.91
N LEU A 247 8.15 1.33 4.59
CA LEU A 247 9.26 1.17 5.53
C LEU A 247 9.19 2.16 6.69
N ILE A 248 8.80 3.42 6.43
CA ILE A 248 8.54 4.39 7.50
C ILE A 248 7.44 3.88 8.45
N LEU A 249 6.41 3.23 7.90
CA LEU A 249 5.34 2.61 8.71
C LEU A 249 5.76 1.32 9.39
N GLN A 250 6.80 0.60 8.94
CA GLN A 250 7.22 -0.68 9.52
C GLN A 250 8.76 -0.81 9.50
N PRO A 251 9.49 0.02 10.26
CA PRO A 251 10.94 0.18 10.10
C PRO A 251 11.76 -1.06 10.48
N HIS A 252 11.17 -1.97 11.26
CA HIS A 252 11.82 -3.19 11.79
C HIS A 252 11.46 -4.43 10.95
N ASN A 253 10.65 -4.27 9.90
CA ASN A 253 10.30 -5.36 9.01
C ASN A 253 11.43 -5.57 8.00
N TRP A 254 12.35 -6.48 8.32
CA TRP A 254 13.51 -6.77 7.48
C TRP A 254 13.11 -7.21 6.06
N ALA A 255 12.03 -7.97 5.89
CA ALA A 255 11.59 -8.43 4.57
C ALA A 255 11.18 -7.26 3.67
N LEU A 256 10.48 -6.26 4.21
CA LEU A 256 10.16 -5.04 3.48
C LEU A 256 11.40 -4.21 3.14
N ARG A 257 12.39 -4.18 4.04
CA ARG A 257 13.66 -3.49 3.81
C ARG A 257 14.48 -4.16 2.73
N ARG A 258 14.56 -5.50 2.76
CA ARG A 258 15.14 -6.32 1.69
C ARG A 258 14.51 -5.95 0.36
N ASP A 259 13.18 -6.02 0.29
CA ASP A 259 12.42 -5.78 -0.93
C ASP A 259 12.65 -4.36 -1.47
N HIS A 260 12.74 -3.34 -0.60
CA HIS A 260 13.13 -1.98 -0.98
C HIS A 260 14.55 -1.88 -1.52
N GLY A 261 15.53 -2.47 -0.82
CA GLY A 261 16.93 -2.54 -1.27
C GLY A 261 17.08 -3.24 -2.62
N MET A 262 16.30 -4.30 -2.87
CA MET A 262 16.25 -4.99 -4.16
C MET A 262 15.68 -4.09 -5.28
N MET A 263 14.64 -3.30 -5.00
CA MET A 263 14.12 -2.34 -5.99
C MET A 263 15.16 -1.27 -6.33
N LEU A 264 15.90 -0.77 -5.33
CA LEU A 264 17.01 0.17 -5.53
C LEU A 264 18.12 -0.45 -6.40
N TYR A 265 18.47 -1.72 -6.15
CA TYR A 265 19.40 -2.47 -7.00
C TYR A 265 18.94 -2.51 -8.47
N PHE A 266 17.67 -2.85 -8.72
CA PHE A 266 17.14 -2.87 -10.08
C PHE A 266 17.09 -1.48 -10.75
N SER A 267 16.96 -0.41 -9.95
CA SER A 267 17.06 0.97 -10.44
C SER A 267 18.50 1.43 -10.70
N ARG A 268 19.49 0.61 -10.33
CA ARG A 268 20.94 0.88 -10.40
C ARG A 268 21.45 1.92 -9.40
N ASP A 269 20.65 2.21 -8.37
CA ASP A 269 21.03 3.05 -7.25
C ASP A 269 21.81 2.20 -6.22
N TYR A 270 22.98 1.70 -6.65
CA TYR A 270 23.76 0.72 -5.88
C TYR A 270 24.23 1.25 -4.52
N GLY A 271 24.42 2.56 -4.37
CA GLY A 271 24.79 3.18 -3.09
C GLY A 271 23.72 2.97 -2.03
N GLU A 272 22.49 3.36 -2.35
CA GLU A 272 21.31 3.22 -1.47
C GLU A 272 20.95 1.74 -1.28
N ALA A 273 21.04 0.93 -2.35
CA ALA A 273 20.76 -0.50 -2.28
C ALA A 273 21.71 -1.21 -1.30
N VAL A 274 23.01 -0.92 -1.35
CA VAL A 274 23.99 -1.44 -0.39
C VAL A 274 23.62 -1.03 1.03
N GLN A 275 23.28 0.23 1.24
CA GLN A 275 22.93 0.74 2.57
C GLN A 275 21.71 0.01 3.14
N GLU A 276 20.62 -0.05 2.39
CA GLU A 276 19.37 -0.67 2.84
C GLU A 276 19.50 -2.18 3.05
N LEU A 277 20.22 -2.88 2.17
CA LEU A 277 20.46 -4.32 2.34
C LEU A 277 21.43 -4.62 3.49
N SER A 278 22.42 -3.76 3.75
CA SER A 278 23.31 -3.91 4.92
C SER A 278 22.54 -3.74 6.23
N ILE A 279 21.65 -2.75 6.30
CA ILE A 279 20.77 -2.57 7.46
C ILE A 279 19.80 -3.76 7.56
N CYS A 280 19.28 -4.25 6.43
CA CYS A 280 18.40 -5.42 6.40
C CYS A 280 19.04 -6.64 7.07
N MET A 281 20.32 -6.95 6.76
CA MET A 281 21.03 -8.08 7.36
C MET A 281 21.11 -7.99 8.89
N ALA A 282 21.22 -6.79 9.46
CA ALA A 282 21.28 -6.60 10.90
C ALA A 282 19.96 -6.94 11.63
N PHE A 283 18.82 -6.97 10.92
CA PHE A 283 17.50 -7.30 11.48
C PHE A 283 16.92 -8.62 10.94
N ALA A 284 17.57 -9.23 9.95
CA ALA A 284 17.12 -10.48 9.35
C ALA A 284 17.52 -11.68 10.24
N PRO A 285 16.76 -12.80 10.18
CA PRO A 285 17.23 -14.08 10.70
C PRO A 285 18.58 -14.48 10.09
N GLU A 286 19.41 -15.19 10.85
CA GLU A 286 20.77 -15.58 10.43
C GLU A 286 20.78 -16.27 9.06
N GLU A 287 19.87 -17.21 8.84
CA GLU A 287 19.70 -17.97 7.59
C GLU A 287 19.43 -17.05 6.37
N GLU A 288 18.66 -15.98 6.56
CA GLU A 288 18.34 -15.01 5.50
C GLU A 288 19.48 -14.00 5.30
N ALA A 289 20.21 -13.68 6.36
CA ALA A 289 21.40 -12.83 6.30
C ALA A 289 22.54 -13.52 5.54
N GLU A 290 22.77 -14.82 5.77
CA GLU A 290 23.76 -15.62 5.05
C GLU A 290 23.50 -15.65 3.52
N ILE A 291 22.23 -15.63 3.10
CA ILE A 291 21.85 -15.55 1.68
C ILE A 291 22.13 -14.14 1.12
N LEU A 292 21.91 -13.09 1.92
CA LEU A 292 22.06 -11.70 1.50
C LEU A 292 23.52 -11.25 1.44
N GLU A 293 24.38 -11.74 2.33
CA GLU A 293 25.78 -11.35 2.46
C GLU A 293 26.57 -11.38 1.15
N PRO A 294 26.66 -12.52 0.41
CA PRO A 294 27.43 -12.57 -0.84
C PRO A 294 26.86 -11.64 -1.91
N PHE A 295 25.54 -11.38 -1.87
CA PHE A 295 24.90 -10.45 -2.79
C PHE A 295 25.26 -8.99 -2.47
N VAL A 296 25.31 -8.61 -1.19
CA VAL A 296 25.72 -7.27 -0.75
C VAL A 296 27.19 -7.02 -1.09
N GLU A 297 28.07 -7.99 -0.88
CA GLU A 297 29.47 -7.92 -1.32
C GLU A 297 29.59 -7.68 -2.82
N LYS A 298 28.85 -8.44 -3.63
CA LYS A 298 28.77 -8.24 -5.08
C LYS A 298 28.29 -6.83 -5.45
N LEU A 299 27.31 -6.30 -4.74
CA LEU A 299 26.80 -4.94 -4.95
C LEU A 299 27.85 -3.86 -4.63
N HIS A 300 28.67 -4.05 -3.60
CA HIS A 300 29.77 -3.14 -3.28
C HIS A 300 30.74 -3.01 -4.46
N PHE A 301 31.09 -4.12 -5.12
CA PHE A 301 31.92 -4.08 -6.33
C PHE A 301 31.23 -3.32 -7.48
N MET A 302 29.93 -3.58 -7.72
CA MET A 302 29.17 -2.86 -8.76
C MET A 302 29.09 -1.34 -8.51
N ARG A 303 28.93 -0.92 -7.24
CA ARG A 303 28.94 0.50 -6.83
C ARG A 303 30.29 1.15 -7.12
N LEU A 304 31.39 0.45 -6.86
CA LEU A 304 32.71 0.96 -7.19
C LEU A 304 32.83 1.11 -8.70
N GLU A 305 32.55 0.07 -9.49
CA GLU A 305 32.64 0.15 -10.95
C GLU A 305 31.83 1.29 -11.57
N SER A 306 30.60 1.53 -11.10
CA SER A 306 29.76 2.61 -11.62
C SER A 306 30.37 3.99 -11.31
N SER A 307 30.97 4.15 -10.14
CA SER A 307 31.70 5.36 -9.74
C SER A 307 32.97 5.56 -10.57
N TRP A 308 33.70 4.48 -10.87
CA TRP A 308 34.90 4.55 -11.73
C TRP A 308 34.55 4.92 -13.18
N LYS A 309 33.45 4.37 -13.73
CA LYS A 309 32.97 4.68 -15.08
C LYS A 309 32.51 6.13 -15.22
N SER A 310 31.93 6.74 -14.17
CA SER A 310 31.51 8.14 -14.18
C SER A 310 32.67 9.14 -14.12
N LEU A 311 33.83 8.74 -13.55
CA LEU A 311 35.09 9.51 -13.57
C LEU A 311 35.88 9.38 -14.89
N GLY A 312 35.31 8.80 -15.95
CA GLY A 312 35.90 8.79 -17.31
C GLY A 312 37.10 7.85 -17.49
N HIS A 313 37.41 6.97 -16.52
CA HIS A 313 38.52 6.03 -16.62
C HIS A 313 38.08 4.73 -17.31
N LYS A 314 38.50 4.53 -18.58
CA LYS A 314 38.27 3.30 -19.37
C LYS A 314 39.34 2.22 -19.12
N GLY A 315 39.65 1.90 -17.87
CA GLY A 315 40.61 0.84 -17.51
C GLY A 315 39.92 -0.35 -16.85
N ARG A 316 40.26 -1.59 -17.23
CA ARG A 316 39.89 -2.80 -16.46
C ARG A 316 40.65 -2.78 -15.13
N LEU A 317 39.96 -3.12 -14.04
CA LEU A 317 40.60 -3.43 -12.75
C LEU A 317 41.48 -4.67 -12.94
N THR A 318 42.78 -4.49 -13.11
CA THR A 318 43.76 -5.54 -12.87
C THR A 318 44.11 -5.52 -11.39
N VAL A 319 43.68 -6.55 -10.68
CA VAL A 319 44.15 -6.84 -9.31
C VAL A 319 45.61 -7.31 -9.40
N PRO A 320 46.53 -6.82 -8.54
CA PRO A 320 47.92 -7.30 -8.51
C PRO A 320 48.05 -8.73 -8.01
#